data_AF-A0A2T4AW24-F1
#
_entry.id   AF-A0A2T4AW24-F1
#
_cell.length_a   1.000
_cell.length_b   1.000
_cell.length_c   1.000
_cell.angle_alpha   90.00
_cell.angle_beta   90.00
_cell.angle_gamma   90.00
#
_symmetry.space_group_name_H-M   'P 1'
#
loop_
_entity.id
_entity.type
_entity.pdbx_description
1 polymer ?
#
loop_
_entity_poly.entity_id
_entity_poly.type
_entity_poly.pdbx_seq_one_letter_code
_entity_poly.pdbx_strand_id
1 'polypeptide(L)'
;MDTKQGDLVPISEEEVLVLSALKETGLPSDFFWSDNWLRVLLGKTNATMELRSRIEQFQESIRMREFPQSLIDITAFCNDMDRQSWHSHDATIDVLWDKYLADVKQCNNQLNTDVMVKPSGPYGAILYTQWHYPTFTTKKTNLYCGHVMDPSNPSLLQQFLKLGCPPTVLSSDMLPIRSDSCNPSWTKIHNWDQISRLSKAFNYALMRRSPIVLLVGQAAFDTFDEYLRQDQSLHLTKVRIFMPRTLGRQPFFYAVSEKKSSEIQQLVFFVQHGSHFVYGASIKAGLYADLRTDHFTRMALPNNSSLESKRKRYKELGYPGLVKARQKRVENCEERKAEKARQNQVENCEERKAEKARQKQVKLERKAEEDRQIELDRQWIAELDRQKQAGLGPKALAALNFVKARKKQDELDNHNLLKAGATFQIIATRSRDLARLYTLFLSYEIQHLLSKPASFYVEDNVKAIFLHYRDFHHWSLKWDDLSRWVKVSYIKRIQNTYREFQDFQALTAKFEQLKTKPRYNVLNKYALWSDRDHDLDQLCKTDNIGWEPHPAVTIFWPGSLKRLREQSKTGSNTSRLASNSSDAGCKRNRESSDNAAETTQAHAAALPQPPAKRTKIAISDLIHPIDLS
;
A
#
# COMPACT_ATOMS: atom_id res chain seq x y z
N MET A 1 56.23 24.30 9.18
CA MET A 1 54.99 24.49 8.41
C MET A 1 53.88 23.86 9.23
N ASP A 2 53.21 24.65 10.06
CA ASP A 2 52.12 24.20 10.92
C ASP A 2 50.86 24.02 10.07
N THR A 3 50.52 22.76 9.78
CA THR A 3 49.19 22.41 9.27
C THR A 3 48.18 22.73 10.36
N LYS A 4 47.51 23.88 10.23
CA LYS A 4 46.34 24.24 11.04
C LYS A 4 45.37 23.07 11.01
N GLN A 5 45.17 22.47 12.17
CA GLN A 5 44.18 21.45 12.44
C GLN A 5 42.82 22.13 12.22
N GLY A 6 42.26 21.96 11.03
CA GLY A 6 40.99 22.58 10.66
C GLY A 6 39.89 22.09 11.60
N ASP A 7 39.19 23.04 12.22
CA ASP A 7 38.05 22.77 13.09
C ASP A 7 37.05 21.87 12.33
N LEU A 8 36.96 20.61 12.76
CA LEU A 8 35.99 19.67 12.24
C LEU A 8 34.60 20.17 12.62
N VAL A 9 33.86 20.70 11.64
CA VAL A 9 32.46 21.09 11.82
C VAL A 9 31.70 19.85 12.31
N PRO A 10 31.02 19.90 13.47
CA PRO A 10 30.30 18.75 14.00
C PRO A 10 29.22 18.31 13.01
N ILE A 11 29.26 17.02 12.66
CA ILE A 11 28.27 16.36 11.80
C ILE A 11 26.91 16.45 12.51
N SER A 12 25.87 16.92 11.81
CA SER A 12 24.54 17.03 12.41
C SER A 12 23.91 15.65 12.66
N GLU A 13 23.00 15.55 13.63
CA GLU A 13 22.31 14.29 13.96
C GLU A 13 21.61 13.68 12.73
N GLU A 14 21.06 14.53 11.85
CA GLU A 14 20.40 14.08 10.63
C GLU A 14 21.39 13.50 9.61
N GLU A 15 22.60 14.06 9.53
CA GLU A 15 23.63 13.53 8.65
C GLU A 15 24.12 12.16 9.13
N VAL A 16 24.22 11.94 10.44
CA VAL A 16 24.45 10.61 11.02
C VAL A 16 23.34 9.63 10.63
N LEU A 17 22.08 10.07 10.67
CA LEU A 17 20.93 9.22 10.29
C LEU A 17 20.93 8.89 8.79
N VAL A 18 21.25 9.84 7.92
CA VAL A 18 21.36 9.62 6.47
C VAL A 18 22.51 8.67 6.14
N LEU A 19 23.69 8.89 6.73
CA LEU A 19 24.85 8.01 6.57
C LEU A 19 24.56 6.59 7.08
N SER A 20 23.84 6.48 8.19
CA SER A 20 23.37 5.19 8.71
C SER A 20 22.42 4.52 7.70
N ALA A 21 21.45 5.24 7.14
CA ALA A 21 20.54 4.70 6.14
C ALA A 21 21.24 4.26 4.83
N LEU A 22 22.25 5.01 4.37
CA LEU A 22 23.10 4.63 3.24
C LEU A 22 23.91 3.37 3.54
N LYS A 23 24.54 3.31 4.70
CA LYS A 23 25.29 2.12 5.15
C LYS A 23 24.38 0.89 5.23
N GLU A 24 23.19 1.04 5.81
CA GLU A 24 22.18 -0.02 5.92
C GLU A 24 21.68 -0.51 4.57
N THR A 25 21.68 0.34 3.54
CA THR A 25 21.29 -0.02 2.17
C THR A 25 22.48 -0.53 1.33
N GLY A 26 23.68 -0.56 1.92
CA GLY A 26 24.92 -0.88 1.23
C GLY A 26 25.23 0.10 0.09
N LEU A 27 24.76 1.35 0.22
CA LEU A 27 25.07 2.46 -0.66
C LEU A 27 26.30 3.21 -0.13
N PRO A 28 27.15 3.77 -1.01
CA PRO A 28 28.29 4.60 -0.60
C PRO A 28 27.86 5.78 0.29
N SER A 29 28.70 6.20 1.23
CA SER A 29 28.41 7.37 2.08
C SER A 29 28.31 8.67 1.29
N ASP A 30 29.02 8.75 0.16
CA ASP A 30 29.03 9.84 -0.81
C ASP A 30 28.01 9.65 -1.93
N PHE A 31 27.06 8.71 -1.79
CA PHE A 31 26.11 8.37 -2.84
C PHE A 31 25.31 9.59 -3.37
N PHE A 32 25.02 10.56 -2.51
CA PHE A 32 24.35 11.81 -2.89
C PHE A 32 25.26 12.83 -3.58
N TRP A 33 26.56 12.60 -3.61
CA TRP A 33 27.53 13.56 -4.15
C TRP A 33 28.29 12.99 -5.35
N SER A 34 28.09 11.71 -5.65
CA SER A 34 28.72 11.02 -6.76
C SER A 34 27.99 11.26 -8.08
N ASP A 35 28.73 11.60 -9.13
CA ASP A 35 28.21 11.66 -10.50
C ASP A 35 27.74 10.28 -11.01
N ASN A 36 28.20 9.20 -10.38
CA ASN A 36 27.89 7.81 -10.73
C ASN A 36 26.71 7.23 -9.94
N TRP A 37 25.94 8.07 -9.24
CA TRP A 37 24.88 7.62 -8.36
C TRP A 37 23.85 6.74 -9.09
N LEU A 38 23.49 7.02 -10.36
CA LEU A 38 22.53 6.19 -11.10
C LEU A 38 23.08 4.79 -11.33
N ARG A 39 24.34 4.68 -11.77
CA ARG A 39 25.00 3.39 -11.98
C ARG A 39 25.06 2.58 -10.68
N VAL A 40 25.38 3.23 -9.57
CA VAL A 40 25.37 2.61 -8.24
C VAL A 40 23.96 2.15 -7.84
N LEU A 41 22.93 2.98 -8.07
CA LEU A 41 21.53 2.63 -7.82
C LEU A 41 21.10 1.43 -8.66
N LEU A 42 21.38 1.45 -9.96
CA LEU A 42 21.08 0.37 -10.91
C LEU A 42 21.79 -0.93 -10.53
N GLY A 43 23.01 -0.84 -9.98
CA GLY A 43 23.72 -1.98 -9.37
C GLY A 43 22.96 -2.64 -8.23
N LYS A 44 22.08 -1.89 -7.54
CA LYS A 44 21.17 -2.38 -6.50
C LYS A 44 19.79 -2.76 -7.03
N THR A 45 19.63 -2.98 -8.33
CA THR A 45 18.34 -3.39 -8.91
C THR A 45 18.37 -4.80 -9.48
N ASN A 46 17.19 -5.36 -9.71
CA ASN A 46 17.03 -6.59 -10.49
C ASN A 46 17.07 -6.37 -12.02
N ALA A 47 17.40 -5.17 -12.51
CA ALA A 47 17.52 -4.93 -13.95
C ALA A 47 18.68 -5.72 -14.55
N THR A 48 18.50 -6.25 -15.76
CA THR A 48 19.55 -6.89 -16.56
C THR A 48 20.61 -5.87 -16.97
N MET A 49 21.82 -6.32 -17.34
CA MET A 49 22.87 -5.39 -17.81
C MET A 49 22.41 -4.56 -19.01
N GLU A 50 21.70 -5.19 -19.95
CA GLU A 50 21.13 -4.51 -21.12
C GLU A 50 20.14 -3.41 -20.73
N LEU A 51 19.18 -3.72 -19.83
CA LEU A 51 18.21 -2.73 -19.37
C LEU A 51 18.89 -1.59 -18.60
N ARG A 52 19.90 -1.90 -17.79
CA ARG A 52 20.69 -0.87 -17.07
C ARG A 52 21.37 0.06 -18.07
N SER A 53 22.02 -0.47 -19.10
CA SER A 53 22.67 0.33 -20.15
C SER A 53 21.67 1.21 -20.90
N ARG A 54 20.48 0.69 -21.24
CA ARG A 54 19.41 1.47 -21.87
C ARG A 54 18.87 2.58 -20.96
N ILE A 55 18.76 2.34 -19.65
CA ILE A 55 18.38 3.38 -18.67
C ILE A 55 19.47 4.46 -18.56
N GLU A 56 20.75 4.09 -18.56
CA GLU A 56 21.88 5.04 -18.57
C GLU A 56 21.87 5.89 -19.86
N GLN A 57 21.67 5.27 -21.03
CA GLN A 57 21.52 5.98 -22.31
C GLN A 57 20.32 6.93 -22.31
N PHE A 58 19.18 6.47 -21.79
CA PHE A 58 17.99 7.31 -21.65
C PHE A 58 18.25 8.52 -20.76
N GLN A 59 18.92 8.34 -19.61
CA GLN A 59 19.30 9.45 -18.73
C GLN A 59 20.18 10.47 -19.48
N GLU A 60 21.17 9.98 -20.23
CA GLU A 60 22.06 10.86 -20.98
C GLU A 60 21.29 11.63 -22.08
N SER A 61 20.37 10.96 -22.77
CA SER A 61 19.51 11.61 -23.75
C SER A 61 18.64 12.73 -23.14
N ILE A 62 18.17 12.55 -21.90
CA ILE A 62 17.45 13.58 -21.15
C ILE A 62 18.40 14.73 -20.83
N ARG A 63 19.61 14.47 -20.33
CA ARG A 63 20.58 15.52 -19.95
C ARG A 63 20.94 16.43 -21.12
N MET A 64 21.01 15.86 -22.33
CA MET A 64 21.35 16.58 -23.54
C MET A 64 20.15 17.30 -24.18
N ARG A 65 18.94 17.06 -23.69
CA ARG A 65 17.70 17.63 -24.25
C ARG A 65 17.32 18.92 -23.53
N GLU A 66 16.92 19.92 -24.31
CA GLU A 66 16.24 21.10 -23.77
C GLU A 66 14.77 20.81 -23.49
N PHE A 67 14.29 21.27 -22.35
CA PHE A 67 12.90 21.09 -21.93
C PHE A 67 12.17 22.43 -21.86
N PRO A 68 10.86 22.45 -22.19
CA PRO A 68 10.03 23.63 -22.00
C PRO A 68 10.12 24.18 -20.59
N GLN A 69 10.05 25.50 -20.49
CA GLN A 69 10.09 26.24 -19.24
C GLN A 69 8.78 26.98 -19.02
N SER A 70 8.32 27.05 -17.78
CA SER A 70 7.18 27.84 -17.36
C SER A 70 7.38 29.32 -17.72
N LEU A 71 6.36 29.95 -18.29
CA LEU A 71 6.38 31.35 -18.72
C LEU A 71 6.53 32.34 -17.55
N ILE A 72 6.08 31.94 -16.37
CA ILE A 72 6.22 32.68 -15.11
C ILE A 72 6.70 31.76 -14.00
N ASP A 73 7.07 32.33 -12.85
CA ASP A 73 7.34 31.52 -11.65
C ASP A 73 6.11 30.67 -11.30
N ILE A 74 6.34 29.37 -11.10
CA ILE A 74 5.29 28.36 -10.85
C ILE A 74 4.43 28.71 -9.62
N THR A 75 4.96 29.48 -8.68
CA THR A 75 4.29 29.90 -7.45
C THR A 75 3.82 31.36 -7.47
N ALA A 76 3.97 32.07 -8.59
CA ALA A 76 3.59 33.49 -8.71
C ALA A 76 2.13 33.76 -8.29
N PHE A 77 1.22 32.84 -8.61
CA PHE A 77 -0.21 32.94 -8.25
C PHE A 77 -0.45 33.03 -6.73
N CYS A 78 0.48 32.55 -5.89
CA CYS A 78 0.32 32.59 -4.44
C CYS A 78 0.36 34.01 -3.86
N ASN A 79 0.92 34.96 -4.62
CA ASN A 79 1.03 36.37 -4.21
C ASN A 79 0.02 37.27 -4.94
N ASP A 80 -0.67 36.76 -5.95
CA ASP A 80 -1.73 37.49 -6.65
C ASP A 80 -3.08 37.23 -5.98
N MET A 81 -3.45 38.14 -5.08
CA MET A 81 -4.65 38.06 -4.25
C MET A 81 -5.91 38.49 -4.98
N ASP A 82 -5.77 39.25 -6.07
CA ASP A 82 -6.87 39.90 -6.80
C ASP A 82 -7.13 39.26 -8.18
N ARG A 83 -6.46 38.13 -8.48
CA ARG A 83 -6.57 37.44 -9.76
C ARG A 83 -8.02 37.09 -10.12
N GLN A 84 -8.34 37.36 -11.38
CA GLN A 84 -9.66 37.06 -11.97
C GLN A 84 -9.62 35.82 -12.88
N SER A 85 -8.42 35.31 -13.19
CA SER A 85 -8.23 34.17 -14.08
C SER A 85 -7.02 33.33 -13.63
N TRP A 86 -6.91 32.11 -14.15
CA TRP A 86 -5.72 31.29 -13.94
C TRP A 86 -4.51 31.93 -14.61
N HIS A 87 -3.35 31.86 -13.94
CA HIS A 87 -2.12 32.24 -14.59
C HIS A 87 -1.78 31.30 -15.76
N SER A 88 -1.10 31.84 -16.76
CA SER A 88 -0.54 31.07 -17.87
C SER A 88 0.90 30.69 -17.53
N HIS A 89 1.11 29.42 -17.20
CA HIS A 89 2.46 28.86 -17.11
C HIS A 89 2.91 28.33 -18.48
N ASP A 90 1.97 27.99 -19.36
CA ASP A 90 2.21 27.38 -20.66
C ASP A 90 0.93 27.43 -21.51
N ALA A 91 1.05 27.98 -22.72
CA ALA A 91 -0.10 28.18 -23.61
C ALA A 91 -0.76 26.86 -24.05
N THR A 92 0.00 25.77 -24.16
CA THR A 92 -0.55 24.45 -24.51
C THR A 92 -1.41 23.92 -23.37
N ILE A 93 -0.96 24.06 -22.12
CA ILE A 93 -1.77 23.69 -20.96
C ILE A 93 -3.03 24.55 -20.87
N ASP A 94 -2.97 25.83 -21.20
CA ASP A 94 -4.15 26.71 -21.22
C ASP A 94 -5.24 26.14 -22.13
N VAL A 95 -4.89 25.82 -23.38
CA VAL A 95 -5.83 25.24 -24.35
C VAL A 95 -6.38 23.89 -23.88
N LEU A 96 -5.51 23.01 -23.35
CA LEU A 96 -5.94 21.71 -22.84
C LEU A 96 -6.84 21.84 -21.61
N TRP A 97 -6.57 22.81 -20.75
CA TRP A 97 -7.34 23.09 -19.54
C TRP A 97 -8.71 23.65 -19.87
N ASP A 98 -8.80 24.63 -20.76
CA ASP A 98 -10.07 25.23 -21.18
C ASP A 98 -10.99 24.20 -21.84
N LYS A 99 -10.44 23.33 -22.69
CA LYS A 99 -11.16 22.20 -23.26
C LYS A 99 -11.66 21.26 -22.17
N TYR A 100 -10.79 20.86 -21.23
CA TYR A 100 -11.17 20.00 -20.12
C TYR A 100 -12.30 20.61 -19.26
N LEU A 101 -12.23 21.91 -18.96
CA LEU A 101 -13.29 22.60 -18.22
C LEU A 101 -14.61 22.62 -18.99
N ALA A 102 -14.58 22.84 -20.30
CA ALA A 102 -15.77 22.78 -21.15
C ALA A 102 -16.40 21.38 -21.12
N ASP A 103 -15.61 20.32 -21.26
CA ASP A 103 -16.09 18.93 -21.21
C ASP A 103 -16.69 18.58 -19.84
N VAL A 104 -16.07 19.04 -18.75
CA VAL A 104 -16.60 18.87 -17.39
C VAL A 104 -17.93 19.60 -17.21
N LYS A 105 -18.07 20.84 -17.71
CA LYS A 105 -19.33 21.60 -17.67
C LYS A 105 -20.44 20.93 -18.46
N GLN A 106 -20.12 20.25 -19.57
CA GLN A 106 -21.08 19.45 -20.32
C GLN A 106 -21.58 18.25 -19.50
N CYS A 107 -20.70 17.60 -18.72
CA CYS A 107 -21.10 16.52 -17.82
C CYS A 107 -21.91 17.03 -16.62
N ASN A 108 -21.55 18.18 -16.05
CA ASN A 108 -22.21 18.75 -14.89
C ASN A 108 -22.07 20.28 -14.87
N ASN A 109 -23.12 20.96 -15.33
CA ASN A 109 -23.17 22.42 -15.39
C ASN A 109 -23.30 23.12 -14.02
N GLN A 110 -23.58 22.35 -12.94
CA GLN A 110 -23.66 22.87 -11.57
C GLN A 110 -22.31 22.82 -10.85
N LEU A 111 -21.33 22.09 -11.38
CA LEU A 111 -20.01 22.03 -10.79
C LEU A 111 -19.30 23.37 -11.02
N ASN A 112 -18.94 24.06 -9.93
CA ASN A 112 -18.16 25.29 -10.01
C ASN A 112 -16.73 24.96 -10.47
N THR A 113 -16.43 25.27 -11.73
CA THR A 113 -15.10 25.04 -12.32
C THR A 113 -14.04 26.02 -11.82
N ASP A 114 -14.45 27.17 -11.28
CA ASP A 114 -13.52 28.24 -10.94
C ASP A 114 -12.74 27.93 -9.66
N VAL A 115 -13.24 26.99 -8.85
CA VAL A 115 -12.55 26.46 -7.67
C VAL A 115 -11.70 25.22 -7.97
N MET A 116 -11.70 24.75 -9.22
CA MET A 116 -10.83 23.66 -9.67
C MET A 116 -9.38 24.15 -9.77
N VAL A 117 -8.47 23.19 -9.77
CA VAL A 117 -7.03 23.48 -9.64
C VAL A 117 -6.30 23.08 -10.91
N LYS A 118 -5.74 24.08 -11.60
CA LYS A 118 -5.02 23.91 -12.86
C LYS A 118 -3.62 23.34 -12.62
N PRO A 119 -3.09 22.50 -13.52
CA PRO A 119 -1.68 22.07 -13.45
C PRO A 119 -0.71 23.25 -13.34
N SER A 120 0.45 23.01 -12.72
CA SER A 120 1.48 24.03 -12.50
C SER A 120 2.77 23.65 -13.19
N GLY A 121 3.14 24.38 -14.24
CA GLY A 121 4.38 24.19 -15.00
C GLY A 121 4.09 24.00 -16.49
N PRO A 122 5.10 23.65 -17.30
CA PRO A 122 4.96 23.58 -18.76
C PRO A 122 4.59 22.20 -19.30
N TYR A 123 3.98 22.16 -20.48
CA TYR A 123 3.68 20.90 -21.18
C TYR A 123 4.98 20.25 -21.67
N GLY A 124 5.15 18.94 -21.45
CA GLY A 124 6.40 18.27 -21.81
C GLY A 124 7.60 18.60 -20.89
N ALA A 125 7.32 19.09 -19.68
CA ALA A 125 8.28 19.23 -18.59
C ALA A 125 9.19 17.99 -18.42
N ILE A 126 10.43 18.18 -17.98
CA ILE A 126 11.37 17.06 -17.71
C ILE A 126 10.83 16.13 -16.61
N LEU A 127 10.14 16.71 -15.63
CA LEU A 127 9.58 16.02 -14.48
C LEU A 127 8.09 16.32 -14.37
N TYR A 128 7.28 15.27 -14.37
CA TYR A 128 5.85 15.32 -14.02
C TYR A 128 5.62 14.78 -12.62
N THR A 129 4.91 15.52 -11.77
CA THR A 129 4.51 15.07 -10.44
C THR A 129 2.99 15.00 -10.35
N GLN A 130 2.48 13.80 -10.10
CA GLN A 130 1.06 13.52 -10.01
C GLN A 130 0.61 13.36 -8.55
N TRP A 131 -0.24 14.26 -8.11
CA TRP A 131 -0.96 14.21 -6.85
C TRP A 131 -2.35 13.59 -7.01
N HIS A 132 -3.02 13.35 -5.88
CA HIS A 132 -4.33 12.71 -5.86
C HIS A 132 -5.46 13.69 -6.19
N TYR A 133 -5.66 14.71 -5.37
CA TYR A 133 -6.63 15.78 -5.55
C TYR A 133 -6.28 16.96 -4.62
N PRO A 134 -6.71 18.19 -4.96
CA PRO A 134 -6.46 19.35 -4.13
C PRO A 134 -7.39 19.38 -2.91
N THR A 135 -6.94 19.90 -1.78
CA THR A 135 -7.79 20.14 -0.60
C THR A 135 -8.12 21.62 -0.46
N PHE A 136 -9.07 21.97 0.41
CA PHE A 136 -9.29 23.37 0.81
C PHE A 136 -8.26 23.87 1.85
N THR A 137 -7.27 23.03 2.19
CA THR A 137 -6.17 23.35 3.12
C THR A 137 -5.07 24.16 2.43
N THR A 138 -5.47 25.25 1.77
CA THR A 138 -4.61 26.26 1.15
C THR A 138 -5.00 27.64 1.70
N LYS A 139 -4.21 28.68 1.44
CA LYS A 139 -4.64 30.06 1.72
C LYS A 139 -5.98 30.32 1.02
N LYS A 140 -6.91 31.04 1.68
CA LYS A 140 -8.25 31.32 1.14
C LYS A 140 -8.21 32.04 -0.22
N THR A 141 -7.23 32.92 -0.38
CA THR A 141 -6.98 33.64 -1.64
C THR A 141 -6.52 32.73 -2.77
N ASN A 142 -6.17 31.48 -2.49
CA ASN A 142 -5.76 30.49 -3.48
C ASN A 142 -6.90 29.56 -3.95
N LEU A 143 -8.14 29.77 -3.48
CA LEU A 143 -9.26 28.86 -3.77
C LEU A 143 -9.80 28.97 -5.20
N TYR A 144 -9.96 30.19 -5.72
CA TYR A 144 -10.44 30.46 -7.07
C TYR A 144 -9.28 30.58 -8.05
N CYS A 145 -9.40 30.07 -9.28
CA CYS A 145 -8.31 30.10 -10.25
C CYS A 145 -6.98 29.56 -9.67
N GLY A 146 -7.07 28.47 -8.90
CA GLY A 146 -5.93 27.91 -8.18
C GLY A 146 -5.03 27.05 -9.06
N HIS A 147 -3.79 26.87 -8.62
CA HIS A 147 -2.80 25.99 -9.24
C HIS A 147 -2.32 24.91 -8.25
N VAL A 148 -1.94 23.75 -8.77
CA VAL A 148 -1.58 22.56 -7.97
C VAL A 148 -0.42 22.84 -7.03
N MET A 149 0.63 23.50 -7.51
CA MET A 149 1.83 23.77 -6.73
C MET A 149 1.64 24.96 -5.78
N ASP A 150 0.80 24.79 -4.76
CA ASP A 150 0.54 25.77 -3.70
C ASP A 150 1.31 25.42 -2.40
N PRO A 151 2.43 26.10 -2.09
CA PRO A 151 3.22 25.83 -0.89
C PRO A 151 2.53 26.20 0.42
N SER A 152 1.33 26.81 0.41
CA SER A 152 0.55 26.98 1.63
C SER A 152 -0.07 25.68 2.12
N ASN A 153 -0.23 24.68 1.24
CA ASN A 153 -0.57 23.33 1.65
C ASN A 153 0.66 22.62 2.25
N PRO A 154 0.58 22.03 3.44
CA PRO A 154 1.73 21.40 4.09
C PRO A 154 2.39 20.26 3.28
N SER A 155 1.61 19.51 2.49
CA SER A 155 2.16 18.40 1.67
C SER A 155 2.90 18.94 0.45
N LEU A 156 2.34 19.97 -0.20
CA LEU A 156 2.98 20.61 -1.35
C LEU A 156 4.17 21.47 -0.92
N LEU A 157 4.15 22.05 0.29
CA LEU A 157 5.32 22.69 0.89
C LEU A 157 6.50 21.71 1.01
N GLN A 158 6.23 20.45 1.37
CA GLN A 158 7.29 19.43 1.41
C GLN A 158 7.88 19.17 0.03
N GLN A 159 7.07 19.12 -1.03
CA GLN A 159 7.58 19.05 -2.39
C GLN A 159 8.39 20.31 -2.74
N PHE A 160 7.86 21.50 -2.44
CA PHE A 160 8.53 22.77 -2.68
C PHE A 160 9.92 22.80 -2.04
N LEU A 161 10.05 22.34 -0.80
CA LEU A 161 11.31 22.37 -0.06
C LEU A 161 12.30 21.33 -0.57
N LYS A 162 11.82 20.20 -1.12
CA LYS A 162 12.68 19.13 -1.66
C LYS A 162 13.13 19.39 -3.09
N LEU A 163 12.19 19.82 -3.93
CA LEU A 163 12.37 19.94 -5.39
C LEU A 163 12.55 21.38 -5.84
N GLY A 164 12.16 22.34 -5.01
CA GLY A 164 11.86 23.70 -5.47
C GLY A 164 10.62 23.72 -6.35
N CYS A 165 10.56 24.74 -7.19
CA CYS A 165 9.70 24.80 -8.36
C CYS A 165 10.51 25.23 -9.58
N PRO A 166 11.44 24.39 -10.08
CA PRO A 166 12.15 24.69 -11.31
C PRO A 166 11.13 24.89 -12.44
N PRO A 167 11.38 25.83 -13.36
CA PRO A 167 10.43 26.14 -14.42
C PRO A 167 10.18 24.95 -15.38
N THR A 168 11.01 23.91 -15.33
CA THR A 168 10.90 22.68 -16.14
C THR A 168 10.08 21.57 -15.46
N VAL A 169 9.43 21.81 -14.32
CA VAL A 169 8.63 20.82 -13.60
C VAL A 169 7.14 21.08 -13.78
N LEU A 170 6.38 20.03 -14.09
CA LEU A 170 4.92 20.06 -14.15
C LEU A 170 4.35 19.30 -12.94
N SER A 171 3.48 19.94 -12.17
CA SER A 171 2.71 19.30 -11.09
C SER A 171 1.23 19.30 -11.42
N SER A 172 0.56 18.17 -11.23
CA SER A 172 -0.86 18.01 -11.53
C SER A 172 -1.60 17.17 -10.49
N ASP A 173 -2.91 17.36 -10.36
CA ASP A 173 -3.81 16.57 -9.52
C ASP A 173 -4.63 15.61 -10.38
N MET A 174 -4.69 14.33 -10.00
CA MET A 174 -5.36 13.28 -10.77
C MET A 174 -6.85 13.59 -10.92
N LEU A 175 -7.43 14.15 -9.87
CA LEU A 175 -8.78 14.72 -9.86
C LEU A 175 -8.64 16.19 -9.46
N PRO A 176 -8.69 17.15 -10.41
CA PRO A 176 -8.44 18.57 -10.14
C PRO A 176 -9.66 19.27 -9.50
N ILE A 177 -10.37 18.57 -8.61
CA ILE A 177 -11.58 19.02 -7.91
C ILE A 177 -11.27 18.98 -6.42
N ARG A 178 -11.61 20.07 -5.70
CA ARG A 178 -11.29 20.19 -4.28
C ARG A 178 -12.22 19.35 -3.40
N SER A 179 -11.67 18.78 -2.32
CA SER A 179 -12.45 18.14 -1.25
C SER A 179 -11.84 18.37 0.13
N ASP A 180 -12.70 18.52 1.14
CA ASP A 180 -12.34 18.65 2.56
C ASP A 180 -12.01 17.31 3.23
N SER A 181 -12.50 16.20 2.67
CA SER A 181 -12.38 14.87 3.27
C SER A 181 -11.16 14.12 2.75
N CYS A 182 -10.52 13.32 3.62
CA CYS A 182 -9.56 12.27 3.24
C CYS A 182 -10.25 11.11 2.48
N ASN A 183 -11.56 10.97 2.66
CA ASN A 183 -12.44 10.05 1.97
C ASN A 183 -13.52 10.87 1.25
N PRO A 184 -13.17 11.51 0.13
CA PRO A 184 -14.09 12.36 -0.61
C PRO A 184 -15.33 11.59 -1.05
N SER A 185 -16.51 12.17 -0.83
CA SER A 185 -17.79 11.59 -1.27
C SER A 185 -18.07 11.91 -2.75
N TRP A 186 -17.10 11.64 -3.63
CA TRP A 186 -17.18 12.03 -5.04
C TRP A 186 -18.38 11.44 -5.77
N THR A 187 -18.83 10.26 -5.35
CA THR A 187 -20.01 9.57 -5.90
C THR A 187 -21.31 10.35 -5.74
N LYS A 188 -21.33 11.39 -4.88
CA LYS A 188 -22.46 12.31 -4.74
C LYS A 188 -22.50 13.39 -5.83
N ILE A 189 -21.40 13.60 -6.56
CA ILE A 189 -21.36 14.52 -7.70
C ILE A 189 -22.10 13.89 -8.87
N HIS A 190 -23.08 14.60 -9.43
CA HIS A 190 -23.80 14.15 -10.62
C HIS A 190 -22.82 13.89 -11.78
N ASN A 191 -23.00 12.76 -12.48
CA ASN A 191 -22.13 12.28 -13.57
C ASN A 191 -20.65 12.08 -13.18
N TRP A 192 -20.37 11.79 -11.90
CA TRP A 192 -19.00 11.55 -11.41
C TRP A 192 -18.18 10.56 -12.24
N ASP A 193 -18.77 9.44 -12.69
CA ASP A 193 -18.04 8.44 -13.47
C ASP A 193 -17.51 8.99 -14.81
N GLN A 194 -18.20 9.97 -15.41
CA GLN A 194 -17.75 10.64 -16.63
C GLN A 194 -16.65 11.66 -16.30
N ILE A 195 -16.89 12.51 -15.30
CA ILE A 195 -15.93 13.52 -14.82
C ILE A 195 -14.61 12.86 -14.41
N SER A 196 -14.66 11.79 -13.60
CA SER A 196 -13.48 11.05 -13.16
C SER A 196 -12.67 10.48 -14.32
N ARG A 197 -13.34 9.97 -15.36
CA ARG A 197 -12.66 9.49 -16.57
C ARG A 197 -12.02 10.63 -17.34
N LEU A 198 -12.71 11.76 -17.51
CA LEU A 198 -12.15 12.96 -18.15
C LEU A 198 -10.92 13.47 -17.40
N SER A 199 -10.99 13.60 -16.07
CA SER A 199 -9.87 14.06 -15.23
C SER A 199 -8.65 13.15 -15.36
N LYS A 200 -8.85 11.83 -15.33
CA LYS A 200 -7.78 10.84 -15.46
C LYS A 200 -7.18 10.84 -16.86
N ALA A 201 -8.01 10.94 -17.91
CA ALA A 201 -7.55 11.01 -19.30
C ALA A 201 -6.75 12.28 -19.58
N PHE A 202 -7.24 13.44 -19.12
CA PHE A 202 -6.53 14.72 -19.18
C PHE A 202 -5.14 14.62 -18.54
N ASN A 203 -5.08 14.14 -17.30
CA ASN A 203 -3.81 13.97 -16.59
C ASN A 203 -2.89 12.92 -17.22
N TYR A 204 -3.44 11.83 -17.77
CA TYR A 204 -2.64 10.83 -18.48
C TYR A 204 -1.96 11.43 -19.71
N ALA A 205 -2.68 12.27 -20.47
CA ALA A 205 -2.12 12.95 -21.64
C ALA A 205 -0.97 13.90 -21.26
N LEU A 206 -1.08 14.62 -20.13
CA LEU A 206 0.02 15.43 -19.60
C LEU A 206 1.21 14.56 -19.17
N MET A 207 0.94 13.53 -18.36
CA MET A 207 1.94 12.61 -17.82
C MET A 207 2.78 11.95 -18.93
N ARG A 208 2.15 11.54 -20.04
CA ARG A 208 2.81 10.82 -21.15
C ARG A 208 3.89 11.62 -21.88
N ARG A 209 3.93 12.95 -21.70
CA ARG A 209 4.90 13.82 -22.36
C ARG A 209 6.18 14.04 -21.57
N SER A 210 6.20 13.71 -20.28
CA SER A 210 7.38 13.92 -19.43
C SER A 210 8.23 12.66 -19.34
N PRO A 211 9.56 12.73 -19.51
CA PRO A 211 10.42 11.55 -19.46
C PRO A 211 10.54 10.99 -18.04
N ILE A 212 10.42 11.82 -17.00
CA ILE A 212 10.42 11.39 -15.60
C ILE A 212 9.06 11.68 -14.97
N VAL A 213 8.47 10.66 -14.33
CA VAL A 213 7.15 10.75 -13.71
C VAL A 213 7.23 10.32 -12.24
N LEU A 214 6.69 11.14 -11.35
CA LEU A 214 6.49 10.82 -9.94
C LEU A 214 4.99 10.67 -9.65
N LEU A 215 4.56 9.47 -9.31
CA LEU A 215 3.20 9.19 -8.84
C LEU A 215 3.17 9.26 -7.31
N VAL A 216 2.51 10.28 -6.77
CA VAL A 216 2.49 10.60 -5.34
C VAL A 216 1.27 9.96 -4.67
N GLY A 217 1.53 8.91 -3.89
CA GLY A 217 0.51 8.20 -3.15
C GLY A 217 -0.17 7.07 -3.94
N GLN A 218 -0.81 6.16 -3.18
CA GLN A 218 -1.30 4.89 -3.70
C GLN A 218 -2.40 5.07 -4.76
N ALA A 219 -3.30 6.03 -4.58
CA ALA A 219 -4.41 6.28 -5.52
C ALA A 219 -3.93 6.72 -6.92
N ALA A 220 -2.94 7.62 -6.97
CA ALA A 220 -2.31 8.02 -8.22
C ALA A 220 -1.57 6.83 -8.86
N PHE A 221 -0.84 6.06 -8.05
CA PHE A 221 -0.15 4.86 -8.54
C PHE A 221 -1.09 3.84 -9.16
N ASP A 222 -2.15 3.43 -8.46
CA ASP A 222 -3.05 2.38 -8.94
C ASP A 222 -3.78 2.80 -10.21
N THR A 223 -4.22 4.07 -10.25
CA THR A 223 -4.89 4.62 -11.45
C THR A 223 -3.96 4.61 -12.66
N PHE A 224 -2.73 5.12 -12.52
CA PHE A 224 -1.84 5.23 -13.67
C PHE A 224 -1.12 3.92 -14.01
N ASP A 225 -0.96 2.99 -13.07
CA ASP A 225 -0.55 1.61 -13.37
C ASP A 225 -1.58 0.90 -14.26
N GLU A 226 -2.87 1.13 -14.03
CA GLU A 226 -3.94 0.62 -14.89
C GLU A 226 -3.86 1.23 -16.31
N TYR A 227 -3.78 2.56 -16.41
CA TYR A 227 -3.69 3.25 -17.71
C TYR A 227 -2.46 2.82 -18.51
N LEU A 228 -1.28 2.76 -17.87
CA LEU A 228 -0.06 2.34 -18.55
C LEU A 228 -0.16 0.90 -19.07
N ARG A 229 -0.78 -0.02 -18.32
CA ARG A 229 -0.98 -1.42 -18.77
C ARG A 229 -2.00 -1.55 -19.89
N GLN A 230 -2.98 -0.66 -19.96
CA GLN A 230 -4.00 -0.64 -21.00
C GLN A 230 -3.49 0.04 -22.29
N ASP A 231 -2.46 0.88 -22.21
CA ASP A 231 -1.82 1.48 -23.37
C ASP A 231 -1.09 0.42 -24.22
N GLN A 232 -1.68 0.13 -25.37
CA GLN A 232 -1.17 -0.90 -26.28
C GLN A 232 0.13 -0.51 -26.97
N SER A 233 0.53 0.77 -26.94
CA SER A 233 1.80 1.25 -27.48
C SER A 233 2.99 1.00 -26.56
N LEU A 234 2.75 0.63 -25.29
CA LEU A 234 3.77 0.59 -24.24
C LEU A 234 4.13 -0.80 -23.73
N HIS A 235 5.40 -1.01 -23.45
CA HIS A 235 5.93 -2.12 -22.68
C HIS A 235 6.42 -1.63 -21.32
N LEU A 236 5.93 -2.24 -20.24
CA LEU A 236 6.31 -1.87 -18.87
C LEU A 236 7.28 -2.90 -18.31
N THR A 237 8.48 -2.48 -17.94
CA THR A 237 9.42 -3.30 -17.18
C THR A 237 9.53 -2.79 -15.74
N LYS A 238 9.15 -3.63 -14.76
CA LYS A 238 9.23 -3.30 -13.35
C LYS A 238 10.65 -3.53 -12.81
N VAL A 239 11.34 -2.44 -12.50
CA VAL A 239 12.69 -2.47 -11.92
C VAL A 239 12.59 -2.33 -10.40
N ARG A 240 12.85 -3.42 -9.68
CA ARG A 240 12.88 -3.46 -8.21
C ARG A 240 14.24 -2.99 -7.72
N ILE A 241 14.23 -2.11 -6.73
CA ILE A 241 15.44 -1.61 -6.07
C ILE A 241 15.60 -2.38 -4.76
N PHE A 242 16.73 -3.05 -4.55
CA PHE A 242 17.08 -3.81 -3.35
C PHE A 242 17.47 -2.89 -2.20
N MET A 243 16.49 -2.18 -1.67
CA MET A 243 16.58 -1.35 -0.47
C MET A 243 15.52 -1.76 0.57
N PRO A 244 15.67 -1.37 1.85
CA PRO A 244 14.64 -1.59 2.85
C PRO A 244 13.27 -1.08 2.39
N ARG A 245 12.23 -1.82 2.77
CA ARG A 245 10.84 -1.45 2.49
C ARG A 245 10.52 -0.13 3.18
N THR A 246 9.73 0.72 2.52
CA THR A 246 9.17 1.93 3.15
C THR A 246 7.66 1.77 3.15
N LEU A 247 7.07 1.86 4.35
CA LEU A 247 5.65 1.57 4.57
C LEU A 247 5.26 0.19 3.99
N GLY A 248 6.03 -0.85 4.33
CA GLY A 248 5.75 -2.23 3.91
C GLY A 248 6.05 -2.57 2.44
N ARG A 249 6.36 -1.57 1.59
CA ARG A 249 6.54 -1.76 0.15
C ARG A 249 8.01 -1.73 -0.29
N GLN A 250 8.41 -2.74 -1.05
CA GLN A 250 9.72 -2.78 -1.74
C GLN A 250 9.76 -1.64 -2.76
N PRO A 251 10.78 -0.76 -2.75
CA PRO A 251 10.94 0.27 -3.76
C PRO A 251 11.12 -0.32 -5.15
N PHE A 252 10.50 0.32 -6.14
CA PHE A 252 10.63 -0.01 -7.56
C PHE A 252 10.27 1.21 -8.40
N PHE A 253 10.58 1.13 -9.69
CA PHE A 253 10.07 2.02 -10.73
C PHE A 253 9.73 1.22 -11.99
N TYR A 254 9.02 1.84 -12.92
CA TYR A 254 8.81 1.27 -14.26
C TYR A 254 9.75 1.94 -15.25
N ALA A 255 10.49 1.13 -16.01
CA ALA A 255 11.02 1.54 -17.30
C ALA A 255 9.92 1.31 -18.34
N VAL A 256 9.40 2.40 -18.88
CA VAL A 256 8.31 2.40 -19.88
C VAL A 256 8.97 2.55 -21.24
N SER A 257 8.87 1.51 -22.06
CA SER A 257 9.40 1.50 -23.42
C SER A 257 8.27 1.50 -24.44
N GLU A 258 8.51 2.09 -25.61
CA GLU A 258 7.59 1.90 -26.73
C GLU A 258 7.71 0.46 -27.26
N LYS A 259 6.59 -0.21 -27.56
CA LYS A 259 6.60 -1.61 -28.05
C LYS A 259 7.30 -1.78 -29.38
N LYS A 260 7.21 -0.78 -30.28
CA LYS A 260 7.75 -0.86 -31.65
C LYS A 260 9.26 -0.72 -31.66
N SER A 261 9.78 0.36 -31.09
CA SER A 261 11.21 0.68 -31.08
C SER A 261 11.97 0.00 -29.94
N SER A 262 11.26 -0.43 -28.89
CA SER A 262 11.85 -0.77 -27.60
C SER A 262 12.64 0.38 -26.97
N GLU A 263 12.51 1.62 -27.43
CA GLU A 263 13.18 2.75 -26.78
C GLU A 263 12.50 3.08 -25.45
N ILE A 264 13.30 3.37 -24.41
CA ILE A 264 12.75 3.86 -23.14
C ILE A 264 12.24 5.28 -23.39
N GLN A 265 10.96 5.48 -23.11
CA GLN A 265 10.28 6.76 -23.26
C GLN A 265 10.13 7.46 -21.91
N GLN A 266 9.91 6.69 -20.84
CA GLN A 266 9.68 7.25 -19.50
C GLN A 266 10.24 6.36 -18.40
N LEU A 267 10.62 6.99 -17.29
CA LEU A 267 10.81 6.33 -16.00
C LEU A 267 9.72 6.81 -15.03
N VAL A 268 8.91 5.86 -14.56
CA VAL A 268 7.76 6.12 -13.69
C VAL A 268 8.05 5.61 -12.30
N PHE A 269 8.11 6.53 -11.35
CA PHE A 269 8.43 6.29 -9.96
C PHE A 269 7.20 6.40 -9.08
N PHE A 270 7.13 5.52 -8.08
CA PHE A 270 6.15 5.62 -7.01
C PHE A 270 6.79 6.27 -5.78
N VAL A 271 6.19 7.35 -5.29
CA VAL A 271 6.58 8.01 -4.05
C VAL A 271 5.41 8.05 -3.08
N GLN A 272 5.73 7.94 -1.79
CA GLN A 272 4.70 7.98 -0.76
C GLN A 272 4.16 9.40 -0.59
N HIS A 273 2.87 9.50 -0.29
CA HIS A 273 2.23 10.81 -0.12
C HIS A 273 2.82 11.56 1.09
N GLY A 274 3.12 12.85 0.91
CA GLY A 274 3.77 13.67 1.95
C GLY A 274 3.03 13.69 3.29
N SER A 275 1.69 13.63 3.25
CA SER A 275 0.84 13.59 4.44
C SER A 275 1.17 12.46 5.43
N HIS A 276 1.66 11.30 4.96
CA HIS A 276 2.06 10.21 5.86
C HIS A 276 3.17 10.64 6.81
N PHE A 277 4.08 11.49 6.35
CA PHE A 277 5.21 11.97 7.15
C PHE A 277 4.83 13.17 8.02
N VAL A 278 3.87 13.98 7.58
CA VAL A 278 3.33 15.09 8.39
C VAL A 278 2.47 14.58 9.56
N TYR A 279 1.78 13.44 9.39
CA TYR A 279 0.75 13.01 10.35
C TYR A 279 0.98 11.69 11.08
N GLY A 280 2.12 10.99 10.91
CA GLY A 280 2.38 9.83 11.78
C GLY A 280 3.51 8.86 11.46
N ALA A 281 4.16 8.93 10.29
CA ALA A 281 5.27 8.03 9.99
C ALA A 281 6.49 8.27 10.89
N SER A 282 7.32 7.24 11.08
CA SER A 282 8.59 7.40 11.81
C SER A 282 9.57 8.27 11.01
N ILE A 283 10.47 8.97 11.70
CA ILE A 283 11.53 9.78 11.09
C ILE A 283 12.33 8.95 10.08
N LYS A 284 12.65 7.70 10.43
CA LYS A 284 13.37 6.76 9.55
C LYS A 284 12.61 6.46 8.26
N ALA A 285 11.29 6.25 8.34
CA ALA A 285 10.45 6.07 7.14
C ALA A 285 10.40 7.33 6.28
N GLY A 286 10.35 8.51 6.90
CA GLY A 286 10.47 9.81 6.24
C GLY A 286 11.79 9.96 5.51
N LEU A 287 12.91 9.68 6.18
CA LEU A 287 14.23 9.70 5.56
C LEU A 287 14.28 8.78 4.34
N TYR A 288 13.86 7.51 4.44
CA TYR A 288 13.87 6.64 3.26
C TYR A 288 12.99 7.13 2.10
N ALA A 289 11.84 7.75 2.39
CA ALA A 289 10.99 8.35 1.36
C ALA A 289 11.65 9.57 0.72
N ASP A 290 12.34 10.38 1.52
CA ASP A 290 13.09 11.55 1.09
C ASP A 290 14.28 11.15 0.23
N LEU A 291 15.07 10.16 0.67
CA LEU A 291 16.16 9.60 -0.13
C LEU A 291 15.61 9.23 -1.51
N ARG A 292 14.54 8.42 -1.60
CA ARG A 292 13.95 8.02 -2.89
C ARG A 292 13.55 9.21 -3.76
N THR A 293 12.83 10.17 -3.18
CA THR A 293 12.36 11.36 -3.91
C THR A 293 13.54 12.17 -4.44
N ASP A 294 14.60 12.33 -3.64
CA ASP A 294 15.81 13.06 -4.02
C ASP A 294 16.56 12.40 -5.18
N HIS A 295 16.65 11.06 -5.20
CA HIS A 295 17.25 10.33 -6.32
C HIS A 295 16.50 10.57 -7.63
N PHE A 296 15.18 10.45 -7.59
CA PHE A 296 14.36 10.56 -8.79
C PHE A 296 14.42 11.97 -9.38
N THR A 297 14.53 12.98 -8.53
CA THR A 297 14.62 14.37 -9.00
C THR A 297 16.01 14.76 -9.47
N ARG A 298 17.07 14.15 -8.95
CA ARG A 298 18.41 14.25 -9.54
C ARG A 298 18.51 13.61 -10.92
N MET A 299 17.67 12.62 -11.26
CA MET A 299 17.59 12.15 -12.66
C MET A 299 17.04 13.24 -13.58
N ALA A 300 16.07 14.00 -13.07
CA ALA A 300 15.31 14.94 -13.86
C ALA A 300 15.87 16.37 -13.84
N LEU A 301 16.74 16.72 -12.89
CA LEU A 301 17.19 18.10 -12.69
C LEU A 301 18.72 18.10 -12.54
N PRO A 302 19.49 18.24 -13.64
CA PRO A 302 20.95 18.29 -13.55
C PRO A 302 21.41 19.50 -12.72
N ASN A 303 22.38 19.25 -11.82
CA ASN A 303 23.15 20.19 -10.98
C ASN A 303 22.62 21.63 -10.91
N ASN A 304 21.50 21.81 -10.21
CA ASN A 304 21.01 23.13 -9.89
C ASN A 304 21.58 23.56 -8.52
N SER A 305 22.62 24.39 -8.53
CA SER A 305 23.27 24.94 -7.31
C SER A 305 22.27 25.68 -6.39
N SER A 306 21.16 26.17 -6.95
CA SER A 306 20.02 26.71 -6.19
C SER A 306 19.32 25.65 -5.34
N LEU A 307 19.17 24.43 -5.86
CA LEU A 307 18.58 23.30 -5.14
C LEU A 307 19.48 22.87 -3.99
N GLU A 308 20.80 22.89 -4.19
CA GLU A 308 21.78 22.58 -3.14
C GLU A 308 21.74 23.61 -1.99
N SER A 309 21.66 24.90 -2.33
CA SER A 309 21.48 25.99 -1.36
C SER A 309 20.14 25.91 -0.62
N LYS A 310 19.05 25.57 -1.32
CA LYS A 310 17.71 25.36 -0.72
C LYS A 310 17.67 24.13 0.18
N ARG A 311 18.34 23.04 -0.22
CA ARG A 311 18.50 21.82 0.59
C ARG A 311 19.33 22.08 1.84
N LYS A 312 20.41 22.85 1.72
CA LYS A 312 21.20 23.32 2.86
C LYS A 312 20.34 24.14 3.82
N ARG A 313 19.52 25.07 3.30
CA ARG A 313 18.55 25.83 4.10
C ARG A 313 17.48 24.94 4.74
N TYR A 314 16.98 23.92 4.03
CA TYR A 314 16.00 22.98 4.57
C TYR A 314 16.59 22.11 5.70
N LYS A 315 17.86 21.72 5.55
CA LYS A 315 18.68 21.06 6.59
C LYS A 315 18.90 21.99 7.79
N GLU A 316 19.28 23.25 7.56
CA GLU A 316 19.47 24.28 8.60
C GLU A 316 18.18 24.58 9.38
N LEU A 317 17.02 24.46 8.73
CA LEU A 317 15.71 24.60 9.36
C LEU A 317 15.26 23.33 10.12
N GLY A 318 16.11 22.30 10.20
CA GLY A 318 15.84 21.08 10.97
C GLY A 318 14.70 20.23 10.41
N TYR A 319 14.47 20.26 9.09
CA TYR A 319 13.35 19.59 8.44
C TYR A 319 12.00 19.95 9.11
N PRO A 320 11.50 21.19 8.99
CA PRO A 320 10.33 21.70 9.72
C PRO A 320 9.08 20.81 9.64
N GLY A 321 8.91 20.06 8.55
CA GLY A 321 7.85 19.07 8.41
C GLY A 321 7.94 17.93 9.42
N LEU A 322 9.15 17.43 9.70
CA LEU A 322 9.41 16.42 10.71
C LEU A 322 9.24 16.97 12.13
N VAL A 323 9.65 18.22 12.38
CA VAL A 323 9.44 18.89 13.69
C VAL A 323 7.95 19.09 13.97
N LYS A 324 7.18 19.60 12.99
CA LYS A 324 5.72 19.75 13.11
C LYS A 324 5.01 18.41 13.23
N ALA A 325 5.45 17.38 12.50
CA ALA A 325 4.91 16.03 12.64
C ALA A 325 5.15 15.46 14.04
N ARG A 326 6.32 15.72 14.63
CA ARG A 326 6.66 15.31 16.00
C ARG A 326 5.78 16.02 17.02
N GLN A 327 5.59 17.33 16.90
CA GLN A 327 4.69 18.11 17.76
C GLN A 327 3.25 17.64 17.65
N LYS A 328 2.73 17.53 16.42
CA LYS A 328 1.36 17.07 16.16
C LYS A 328 1.12 15.62 16.60
N ARG A 329 2.15 14.77 16.59
CA ARG A 329 2.04 13.40 17.12
C ARG A 329 1.93 13.38 18.64
N VAL A 330 2.63 14.29 19.34
CA VAL A 330 2.46 14.46 20.80
C VAL A 330 1.05 14.95 21.10
N GLU A 331 0.58 15.99 20.41
CA GLU A 331 -0.77 16.54 20.55
C GLU A 331 -1.86 15.49 20.25
N ASN A 332 -1.79 14.81 19.11
CA ASN A 332 -2.74 13.75 18.73
C ASN A 332 -2.71 12.55 19.68
N CYS A 333 -1.57 12.25 20.31
CA CYS A 333 -1.46 11.17 21.28
C CYS A 333 -2.18 11.56 22.58
N GLU A 334 -2.03 12.79 23.04
CA GLU A 334 -2.75 13.34 24.18
C GLU A 334 -4.27 13.46 23.91
N GLU A 335 -4.67 13.95 22.74
CA GLU A 335 -6.07 13.99 22.32
C GLU A 335 -6.68 12.59 22.22
N ARG A 336 -6.00 11.61 21.62
CA ARG A 336 -6.50 10.22 21.56
C ARG A 336 -6.59 9.56 22.94
N LYS A 337 -5.68 9.88 23.87
CA LYS A 337 -5.78 9.44 25.27
C LYS A 337 -7.00 10.08 25.94
N ALA A 338 -7.25 11.36 25.72
CA ALA A 338 -8.42 12.07 26.24
C ALA A 338 -9.74 11.57 25.64
N GLU A 339 -9.79 11.34 24.31
CA GLU A 339 -10.92 10.76 23.58
C GLU A 339 -11.21 9.34 24.10
N LYS A 340 -10.20 8.48 24.25
CA LYS A 340 -10.37 7.15 24.86
C LYS A 340 -10.81 7.24 26.32
N ALA A 341 -10.33 8.21 27.09
CA ALA A 341 -10.80 8.41 28.47
C ALA A 341 -12.28 8.82 28.50
N ARG A 342 -12.72 9.69 27.57
CA ARG A 342 -14.13 10.06 27.41
C ARG A 342 -14.99 8.90 26.92
N GLN A 343 -14.55 8.15 25.91
CA GLN A 343 -15.26 6.98 25.41
C GLN A 343 -15.36 5.88 26.48
N ASN A 344 -14.32 5.67 27.28
CA ASN A 344 -14.37 4.76 28.43
C ASN A 344 -15.24 5.27 29.58
N GLN A 345 -15.49 6.58 29.69
CA GLN A 345 -16.45 7.16 30.64
C GLN A 345 -17.89 7.13 30.13
N VAL A 346 -18.10 7.15 28.80
CA VAL A 346 -19.44 7.20 28.17
C VAL A 346 -19.95 5.81 27.78
N GLU A 347 -19.08 4.81 27.54
CA GLU A 347 -19.50 3.42 27.34
C GLU A 347 -19.99 2.78 28.66
N ASN A 348 -21.24 3.06 28.99
CA ASN A 348 -22.00 2.34 30.02
C ASN A 348 -21.97 0.84 29.72
N CYS A 349 -21.57 0.04 30.72
CA CYS A 349 -21.42 -1.41 30.67
C CYS A 349 -22.70 -2.16 30.23
N GLU A 350 -23.85 -1.50 30.26
CA GLU A 350 -25.17 -2.04 29.92
C GLU A 350 -25.40 -2.18 28.40
N GLU A 351 -24.98 -1.22 27.57
CA GLU A 351 -25.21 -1.29 26.11
C GLU A 351 -24.40 -2.41 25.45
N ARG A 352 -23.16 -2.64 25.90
CA ARG A 352 -22.34 -3.77 25.43
C ARG A 352 -22.91 -5.13 25.86
N LYS A 353 -23.59 -5.22 27.00
CA LYS A 353 -24.29 -6.45 27.42
C LYS A 353 -25.53 -6.67 26.55
N ALA A 354 -26.30 -5.62 26.27
CA ALA A 354 -27.48 -5.69 25.41
C ALA A 354 -27.14 -6.12 23.98
N GLU A 355 -26.07 -5.56 23.39
CA GLU A 355 -25.62 -5.91 22.04
C GLU A 355 -25.11 -7.37 21.95
N LYS A 356 -24.35 -7.83 22.97
CA LYS A 356 -23.94 -9.24 23.04
C LYS A 356 -25.12 -10.19 23.22
N ALA A 357 -26.16 -9.79 23.95
CA ALA A 357 -27.39 -10.56 24.09
C ALA A 357 -28.14 -10.67 22.76
N ARG A 358 -28.27 -9.56 22.01
CA ARG A 358 -28.87 -9.53 20.66
C ARG A 358 -28.13 -10.43 19.68
N GLN A 359 -26.80 -10.37 19.65
CA GLN A 359 -26.00 -11.23 18.77
C GLN A 359 -26.13 -12.73 19.11
N LYS A 360 -26.32 -13.05 20.39
CA LYS A 360 -26.56 -14.43 20.84
C LYS A 360 -27.96 -14.91 20.44
N GLN A 361 -28.97 -14.05 20.52
CA GLN A 361 -30.35 -14.32 20.07
C GLN A 361 -30.39 -14.65 18.57
N VAL A 362 -29.78 -13.81 17.72
CA VAL A 362 -29.75 -13.99 16.26
C VAL A 362 -29.06 -15.31 15.87
N LYS A 363 -28.00 -15.70 16.59
CA LYS A 363 -27.33 -16.99 16.34
C LYS A 363 -28.20 -18.19 16.70
N LEU A 364 -29.01 -18.09 17.76
CA LEU A 364 -29.94 -19.15 18.16
C LEU A 364 -31.09 -19.28 17.17
N GLU A 365 -31.66 -18.17 16.70
CA GLU A 365 -32.73 -18.15 15.70
C GLU A 365 -32.28 -18.75 14.38
N ARG A 366 -31.08 -18.39 13.90
CA ARG A 366 -30.52 -18.96 12.68
C ARG A 366 -30.33 -20.48 12.78
N LYS A 367 -29.85 -20.96 13.94
CA LYS A 367 -29.68 -22.40 14.17
C LYS A 367 -31.03 -23.12 14.20
N ALA A 368 -32.04 -22.54 14.85
CA ALA A 368 -33.39 -23.11 14.87
C ALA A 368 -34.02 -23.18 13.47
N GLU A 369 -33.70 -22.23 12.59
CA GLU A 369 -34.14 -22.27 11.19
C GLU A 369 -33.43 -23.36 10.37
N GLU A 370 -32.11 -23.48 10.54
CA GLU A 370 -31.33 -24.58 9.94
C GLU A 370 -31.86 -25.95 10.38
N ASP A 371 -32.19 -26.12 11.66
CA ASP A 371 -32.76 -27.35 12.21
C ASP A 371 -34.19 -27.64 11.67
N ARG A 372 -35.03 -26.61 11.49
CA ARG A 372 -36.36 -26.75 10.87
C ARG A 372 -36.28 -27.20 9.41
N GLN A 373 -35.34 -26.67 8.64
CA GLN A 373 -35.16 -27.07 7.25
C GLN A 373 -34.73 -28.53 7.13
N ILE A 374 -33.83 -28.99 8.02
CA ILE A 374 -33.40 -30.40 8.06
C ILE A 374 -34.58 -31.33 8.35
N GLU A 375 -35.51 -30.93 9.22
CA GLU A 375 -36.69 -31.74 9.54
C GLU A 375 -37.69 -31.79 8.38
N LEU A 376 -37.90 -30.69 7.66
CA LEU A 376 -38.72 -30.67 6.44
C LEU A 376 -38.15 -31.60 5.36
N ASP A 377 -36.83 -31.58 5.16
CA ASP A 377 -36.16 -32.46 4.20
C ASP A 377 -36.32 -33.94 4.59
N ARG A 378 -36.26 -34.27 5.89
CA ARG A 378 -36.50 -35.63 6.39
C ARG A 378 -37.94 -36.09 6.16
N GLN A 379 -38.91 -35.21 6.43
CA GLN A 379 -40.32 -35.51 6.19
C GLN A 379 -40.60 -35.75 4.70
N TRP A 380 -39.99 -34.94 3.83
CA TRP A 380 -40.11 -35.11 2.38
C TRP A 380 -39.54 -36.46 1.93
N ILE A 381 -38.37 -36.85 2.44
CA ILE A 381 -37.75 -38.15 2.13
C ILE A 381 -38.65 -39.31 2.62
N ALA A 382 -39.20 -39.20 3.83
CA ALA A 382 -40.09 -40.21 4.38
C ALA A 382 -41.39 -40.34 3.57
N GLU A 383 -41.94 -39.22 3.07
CA GLU A 383 -43.13 -39.22 2.22
C GLU A 383 -42.86 -39.87 0.85
N LEU A 384 -41.69 -39.61 0.25
CA LEU A 384 -41.26 -40.33 -0.95
C LEU A 384 -41.16 -41.84 -0.73
N ASP A 385 -40.59 -42.27 0.40
CA ASP A 385 -40.48 -43.69 0.71
C ASP A 385 -41.85 -44.32 0.99
N ARG A 386 -42.80 -43.56 1.55
CA ARG A 386 -44.20 -43.97 1.69
C ARG A 386 -44.88 -44.15 0.34
N GLN A 387 -44.71 -43.20 -0.58
CA GLN A 387 -45.24 -43.30 -1.95
C GLN A 387 -44.63 -44.48 -2.72
N LYS A 388 -43.36 -44.80 -2.45
CA LYS A 388 -42.68 -45.99 -3.00
C LYS A 388 -43.27 -47.31 -2.48
N GLN A 389 -43.72 -47.36 -1.23
CA GLN A 389 -44.39 -48.53 -0.64
C GLN A 389 -45.84 -48.70 -1.14
N ALA A 390 -46.50 -47.62 -1.58
CA ALA A 390 -47.87 -47.63 -2.08
C ALA A 390 -48.05 -48.18 -3.51
N GLY A 391 -47.02 -48.79 -4.11
CA GLY A 391 -47.14 -49.44 -5.42
C GLY A 391 -47.23 -48.45 -6.58
N LEU A 392 -46.20 -47.63 -6.77
CA LEU A 392 -46.08 -46.76 -7.93
C LEU A 392 -45.93 -47.57 -9.22
N GLY A 393 -46.81 -47.31 -10.19
CA GLY A 393 -46.75 -47.93 -11.52
C GLY A 393 -45.45 -47.64 -12.29
N PRO A 394 -45.13 -48.40 -13.35
CA PRO A 394 -43.82 -48.43 -14.02
C PRO A 394 -43.26 -47.06 -14.44
N LYS A 395 -44.12 -46.09 -14.76
CA LYS A 395 -43.72 -44.71 -15.11
C LYS A 395 -43.08 -43.94 -13.96
N ALA A 396 -43.55 -44.12 -12.73
CA ALA A 396 -42.99 -43.45 -11.56
C ALA A 396 -41.70 -44.12 -11.07
N LEU A 397 -41.56 -45.44 -11.26
CA LEU A 397 -40.29 -46.15 -11.04
C LEU A 397 -39.22 -45.71 -12.03
N ALA A 398 -39.59 -45.48 -13.31
CA ALA A 398 -38.70 -44.93 -14.32
C ALA A 398 -38.29 -43.48 -14.02
N ALA A 399 -39.21 -42.63 -13.55
CA ALA A 399 -38.90 -41.27 -13.10
C ALA A 399 -37.97 -41.27 -11.87
N LEU A 400 -38.18 -42.15 -10.90
CA LEU A 400 -37.32 -42.31 -9.73
C LEU A 400 -35.91 -42.79 -10.12
N ASN A 401 -35.82 -43.74 -11.04
CA ASN A 401 -34.54 -44.22 -11.56
C ASN A 401 -33.83 -43.17 -12.42
N PHE A 402 -34.57 -42.34 -13.16
CA PHE A 402 -34.03 -41.20 -13.90
C PHE A 402 -33.52 -40.11 -12.94
N VAL A 403 -34.25 -39.80 -11.86
CA VAL A 403 -33.79 -38.87 -10.81
C VAL A 403 -32.57 -39.42 -10.07
N LYS A 404 -32.53 -40.72 -9.76
CA LYS A 404 -31.34 -41.37 -9.16
C LYS A 404 -30.15 -41.42 -10.11
N ALA A 405 -30.36 -41.71 -11.38
CA ALA A 405 -29.31 -41.72 -12.40
C ALA A 405 -28.78 -40.31 -12.66
N ARG A 406 -29.67 -39.32 -12.76
CA ARG A 406 -29.31 -37.90 -12.88
C ARG A 406 -28.59 -37.41 -11.62
N LYS A 407 -29.04 -37.78 -10.42
CA LYS A 407 -28.33 -37.48 -9.17
C LYS A 407 -26.96 -38.15 -9.12
N LYS A 408 -26.82 -39.41 -9.55
CA LYS A 408 -25.54 -40.12 -9.60
C LYS A 408 -24.60 -39.57 -10.68
N GLN A 409 -25.15 -39.08 -11.79
CA GLN A 409 -24.39 -38.43 -12.86
C GLN A 409 -24.00 -37.00 -12.47
N ASP A 410 -24.89 -36.23 -11.85
CA ASP A 410 -24.58 -34.96 -11.22
C ASP A 410 -23.56 -35.13 -10.09
N GLU A 411 -23.61 -36.22 -9.31
CA GLU A 411 -22.59 -36.57 -8.31
C GLU A 411 -21.25 -36.93 -8.96
N LEU A 412 -21.24 -37.67 -10.09
CA LEU A 412 -20.01 -38.01 -10.81
C LEU A 412 -19.39 -36.81 -11.53
N ASP A 413 -20.20 -36.00 -12.20
CA ASP A 413 -19.81 -34.80 -12.92
C ASP A 413 -19.41 -33.71 -11.93
N ASN A 414 -20.15 -33.54 -10.82
CA ASN A 414 -19.68 -32.70 -9.71
C ASN A 414 -18.42 -33.27 -9.07
N HIS A 415 -18.26 -34.58 -8.90
CA HIS A 415 -17.03 -35.13 -8.32
C HIS A 415 -15.82 -34.92 -9.24
N ASN A 416 -15.99 -35.05 -10.55
CA ASN A 416 -14.96 -34.78 -11.55
C ASN A 416 -14.66 -33.28 -11.68
N LEU A 417 -15.68 -32.41 -11.65
CA LEU A 417 -15.53 -30.96 -11.61
C LEU A 417 -14.91 -30.48 -10.29
N LEU A 418 -15.24 -31.10 -9.15
CA LEU A 418 -14.63 -30.84 -7.85
C LEU A 418 -13.16 -31.31 -7.84
N LYS A 419 -12.84 -32.46 -8.45
CA LYS A 419 -11.44 -32.91 -8.62
C LYS A 419 -10.64 -32.01 -9.57
N ALA A 420 -11.23 -31.59 -10.69
CA ALA A 420 -10.61 -30.67 -11.64
C ALA A 420 -10.44 -29.28 -11.02
N GLY A 421 -11.45 -28.79 -10.31
CA GLY A 421 -11.43 -27.55 -9.53
C GLY A 421 -10.39 -27.60 -8.41
N ALA A 422 -10.31 -28.70 -7.65
CA ALA A 422 -9.29 -28.90 -6.64
C ALA A 422 -7.88 -28.94 -7.26
N THR A 423 -7.71 -29.61 -8.41
CA THR A 423 -6.42 -29.66 -9.13
C THR A 423 -6.02 -28.27 -9.63
N PHE A 424 -6.95 -27.53 -10.22
CA PHE A 424 -6.71 -26.16 -10.69
C PHE A 424 -6.42 -25.22 -9.53
N GLN A 425 -7.13 -25.36 -8.40
CA GLN A 425 -6.89 -24.59 -7.19
C GLN A 425 -5.53 -24.93 -6.56
N ILE A 426 -5.10 -26.21 -6.59
CA ILE A 426 -3.76 -26.62 -6.18
C ILE A 426 -2.70 -26.00 -7.08
N ILE A 427 -2.88 -26.02 -8.41
CA ILE A 427 -1.94 -25.40 -9.36
C ILE A 427 -1.90 -23.89 -9.16
N ALA A 428 -3.05 -23.20 -9.10
CA ALA A 428 -3.12 -21.77 -8.90
C ALA A 428 -2.52 -21.34 -7.55
N THR A 429 -2.76 -22.11 -6.48
CA THR A 429 -2.13 -21.89 -5.17
C THR A 429 -0.63 -22.08 -5.26
N ARG A 430 -0.13 -23.14 -5.91
CA ARG A 430 1.31 -23.37 -6.13
C ARG A 430 1.98 -22.27 -6.95
N SER A 431 1.35 -21.82 -8.04
CA SER A 431 1.86 -20.72 -8.86
C SER A 431 1.91 -19.42 -8.07
N ARG A 432 0.89 -19.13 -7.27
CA ARG A 432 0.86 -17.98 -6.37
C ARG A 432 1.96 -18.08 -5.32
N ASP A 433 2.14 -19.24 -4.71
CA ASP A 433 3.16 -19.50 -3.68
C ASP A 433 4.58 -19.42 -4.25
N LEU A 434 4.79 -19.90 -5.47
CA LEU A 434 6.07 -19.77 -6.16
C LEU A 434 6.37 -18.30 -6.52
N ALA A 435 5.40 -17.55 -7.04
CA ALA A 435 5.56 -16.13 -7.33
C ALA A 435 5.85 -15.31 -6.05
N ARG A 436 5.22 -15.71 -4.95
CA ARG A 436 5.44 -15.16 -3.61
C ARG A 436 6.83 -15.51 -3.06
N LEU A 437 7.26 -16.76 -3.13
CA LEU A 437 8.61 -17.18 -2.74
C LEU A 437 9.66 -16.46 -3.59
N TYR A 438 9.43 -16.35 -4.89
CA TYR A 438 10.33 -15.60 -5.78
C TYR A 438 10.39 -14.12 -5.40
N THR A 439 9.24 -13.52 -5.04
CA THR A 439 9.20 -12.14 -4.52
C THR A 439 9.96 -11.99 -3.21
N LEU A 440 9.88 -12.98 -2.31
CA LEU A 440 10.62 -13.01 -1.05
C LEU A 440 12.12 -13.24 -1.28
N PHE A 441 12.48 -14.14 -2.19
CA PHE A 441 13.86 -14.37 -2.61
C PHE A 441 14.50 -13.08 -3.14
N LEU A 442 13.74 -12.30 -3.91
CA LEU A 442 14.17 -10.99 -4.40
C LEU A 442 14.05 -9.84 -3.37
N SER A 443 13.66 -10.12 -2.12
CA SER A 443 13.55 -9.08 -1.11
C SER A 443 14.91 -8.68 -0.55
N TYR A 444 15.05 -7.44 -0.10
CA TYR A 444 16.30 -6.93 0.48
C TYR A 444 16.79 -7.82 1.63
N GLU A 445 15.87 -8.29 2.47
CA GLU A 445 16.20 -9.07 3.65
C GLU A 445 16.79 -10.44 3.30
N ILE A 446 16.25 -11.13 2.28
CA ILE A 446 16.81 -12.41 1.81
C ILE A 446 18.10 -12.19 1.01
N GLN A 447 18.19 -11.14 0.20
CA GLN A 447 19.43 -10.81 -0.50
C GLN A 447 20.56 -10.45 0.49
N HIS A 448 20.23 -9.73 1.57
CA HIS A 448 21.16 -9.46 2.66
C HIS A 448 21.58 -10.77 3.36
N LEU A 449 20.62 -11.67 3.62
CA LEU A 449 20.89 -13.00 4.16
C LEU A 449 21.84 -13.80 3.24
N LEU A 450 21.62 -13.81 1.93
CA LEU A 450 22.45 -14.56 1.00
C LEU A 450 23.80 -13.89 0.71
N SER A 451 23.95 -12.60 1.04
CA SER A 451 25.21 -11.86 0.84
C SER A 451 26.32 -12.21 1.83
N LYS A 452 26.01 -12.96 2.90
CA LYS A 452 26.97 -13.34 3.95
C LYS A 452 27.21 -14.84 3.92
N PRO A 453 28.43 -15.33 4.19
CA PRO A 453 28.69 -16.76 4.28
C PRO A 453 27.94 -17.38 5.47
N ALA A 454 27.67 -18.68 5.43
CA ALA A 454 26.98 -19.40 6.51
C ALA A 454 27.63 -19.19 7.90
N SER A 455 28.97 -19.11 7.93
CA SER A 455 29.77 -18.86 9.14
C SER A 455 29.55 -17.48 9.76
N PHE A 456 28.91 -16.55 9.03
CA PHE A 456 28.56 -15.24 9.56
C PHE A 456 27.45 -15.32 10.63
N TYR A 457 26.57 -16.32 10.57
CA TYR A 457 25.40 -16.42 11.46
C TYR A 457 25.73 -17.07 12.82
N VAL A 458 26.70 -16.48 13.51
CA VAL A 458 27.05 -16.74 14.92
C VAL A 458 26.30 -15.78 15.85
N GLU A 459 26.31 -16.05 17.16
CA GLU A 459 25.50 -15.32 18.14
C GLU A 459 25.70 -13.79 18.09
N ASP A 460 26.93 -13.30 18.03
CA ASP A 460 27.20 -11.85 18.03
C ASP A 460 26.65 -11.14 16.79
N ASN A 461 26.82 -11.74 15.62
CA ASN A 461 26.31 -11.19 14.38
C ASN A 461 24.79 -11.29 14.31
N VAL A 462 24.22 -12.39 14.80
CA VAL A 462 22.75 -12.56 14.89
C VAL A 462 22.15 -11.58 15.91
N LYS A 463 22.84 -11.29 17.02
CA LYS A 463 22.49 -10.23 17.97
C LYS A 463 22.49 -8.87 17.27
N ALA A 464 23.53 -8.55 16.51
CA ALA A 464 23.60 -7.30 15.75
C ALA A 464 22.45 -7.17 14.74
N ILE A 465 22.15 -8.24 13.99
CA ILE A 465 21.00 -8.31 13.08
C ILE A 465 19.69 -8.08 13.85
N PHE A 466 19.48 -8.78 14.97
CA PHE A 466 18.28 -8.64 15.79
C PHE A 466 18.11 -7.21 16.27
N LEU A 467 19.16 -6.59 16.81
CA LEU A 467 19.10 -5.21 17.30
C LEU A 467 18.80 -4.23 16.16
N HIS A 468 19.40 -4.43 14.99
CA HIS A 468 19.11 -3.63 13.80
C HIS A 468 17.62 -3.72 13.40
N TYR A 469 17.05 -4.93 13.31
CA TYR A 469 15.63 -5.10 12.97
C TYR A 469 14.69 -4.64 14.09
N ARG A 470 15.08 -4.81 15.35
CA ARG A 470 14.37 -4.26 16.52
C ARG A 470 14.25 -2.75 16.39
N ASP A 471 15.34 -2.06 16.10
CA ASP A 471 15.36 -0.60 15.96
C ASP A 471 14.59 -0.14 14.72
N PHE A 472 14.71 -0.88 13.61
CA PHE A 472 14.00 -0.62 12.36
C PHE A 472 12.47 -0.75 12.50
N HIS A 473 12.01 -1.76 13.24
CA HIS A 473 10.59 -2.05 13.42
C HIS A 473 10.02 -1.54 14.75
N HIS A 474 10.81 -0.84 15.57
CA HIS A 474 10.44 -0.35 16.89
C HIS A 474 9.96 -1.44 17.86
N TRP A 475 10.62 -2.60 17.87
CA TRP A 475 10.30 -3.67 18.81
C TRP A 475 10.74 -3.31 20.23
N SER A 476 9.87 -3.53 21.22
CA SER A 476 10.18 -3.28 22.63
C SER A 476 11.14 -4.31 23.25
N LEU A 477 11.36 -5.44 22.58
CA LEU A 477 12.11 -6.58 23.08
C LEU A 477 13.62 -6.36 23.00
N LYS A 478 14.35 -6.47 24.11
CA LYS A 478 15.82 -6.42 24.10
C LYS A 478 16.39 -7.82 23.90
N TRP A 479 17.51 -7.92 23.17
CA TRP A 479 18.20 -9.18 22.98
C TRP A 479 18.59 -9.84 24.30
N ASP A 480 19.05 -9.03 25.26
CA ASP A 480 19.54 -9.53 26.54
C ASP A 480 18.42 -10.05 27.45
N ASP A 481 17.17 -9.63 27.19
CA ASP A 481 15.97 -10.14 27.86
C ASP A 481 15.53 -11.52 27.30
N LEU A 482 16.08 -11.95 26.17
CA LEU A 482 15.76 -13.26 25.59
C LEU A 482 16.44 -14.38 26.37
N SER A 483 15.69 -15.43 26.70
CA SER A 483 16.27 -16.65 27.25
C SER A 483 17.30 -17.26 26.28
N ARG A 484 18.30 -17.96 26.84
CA ARG A 484 19.33 -18.67 26.04
C ARG A 484 18.71 -19.58 24.97
N TRP A 485 17.62 -20.28 25.30
CA TRP A 485 16.90 -21.14 24.37
C TRP A 485 16.28 -20.37 23.20
N VAL A 486 15.73 -19.19 23.44
CA VAL A 486 15.17 -18.33 22.39
C VAL A 486 16.28 -17.82 21.47
N LYS A 487 17.42 -17.39 22.02
CA LYS A 487 18.61 -16.97 21.24
C LYS A 487 19.11 -18.10 20.33
N VAL A 488 19.31 -19.30 20.87
CA VAL A 488 19.77 -20.48 20.11
C VAL A 488 18.76 -20.87 19.02
N SER A 489 17.46 -20.87 19.34
CA SER A 489 16.39 -21.16 18.38
C SER A 489 16.38 -20.14 17.24
N TYR A 490 16.56 -18.87 17.56
CA TYR A 490 16.60 -17.77 16.60
C TYR A 490 17.80 -17.87 15.66
N ILE A 491 19.00 -18.13 16.18
CA ILE A 491 20.20 -18.39 15.38
C ILE A 491 19.98 -19.57 14.43
N LYS A 492 19.48 -20.69 14.96
CA LYS A 492 19.20 -21.89 14.16
C LYS A 492 18.17 -21.64 13.07
N ARG A 493 17.16 -20.80 13.33
CA ARG A 493 16.16 -20.38 12.34
C ARG A 493 16.80 -19.60 11.19
N ILE A 494 17.60 -18.59 11.49
CA ILE A 494 18.32 -17.81 10.46
C ILE A 494 19.24 -18.71 9.62
N GLN A 495 20.00 -19.60 10.26
CA GLN A 495 20.88 -20.54 9.55
C GLN A 495 20.11 -21.52 8.65
N ASN A 496 18.96 -22.03 9.13
CA ASN A 496 18.10 -22.89 8.33
C ASN A 496 17.53 -22.14 7.13
N THR A 497 17.06 -20.91 7.34
CA THR A 497 16.53 -20.07 6.27
C THR A 497 17.59 -19.70 5.24
N TYR A 498 18.81 -19.38 5.68
CA TYR A 498 19.95 -19.17 4.79
C TYR A 498 20.17 -20.40 3.89
N ARG A 499 20.23 -21.60 4.47
CA ARG A 499 20.40 -22.85 3.69
C ARG A 499 19.26 -23.09 2.71
N GLU A 500 18.01 -22.93 3.15
CA GLU A 500 16.85 -23.16 2.29
C GLU A 500 16.78 -22.13 1.14
N PHE A 501 17.21 -20.88 1.33
CA PHE A 501 17.32 -19.91 0.23
C PHE A 501 18.56 -20.08 -0.65
N GLN A 502 19.68 -20.61 -0.13
CA GLN A 502 20.80 -21.04 -0.98
C GLN A 502 20.39 -22.21 -1.89
N ASP A 503 19.66 -23.19 -1.35
CA ASP A 503 19.10 -24.28 -2.14
C ASP A 503 18.15 -23.75 -3.21
N PHE A 504 17.29 -22.78 -2.84
CA PHE A 504 16.41 -22.10 -3.79
C PHE A 504 17.19 -21.34 -4.86
N GLN A 505 18.25 -20.61 -4.50
CA GLN A 505 19.13 -19.91 -5.45
C GLN A 505 19.75 -20.89 -6.45
N ALA A 506 20.31 -22.00 -5.96
CA ALA A 506 20.89 -23.05 -6.79
C ALA A 506 19.84 -23.72 -7.70
N LEU A 507 18.60 -23.87 -7.23
CA LEU A 507 17.48 -24.33 -8.06
C LEU A 507 17.12 -23.31 -9.13
N THR A 508 17.00 -22.02 -8.80
CA THR A 508 16.68 -20.96 -9.75
C THR A 508 17.76 -20.74 -10.81
N ALA A 509 19.03 -20.99 -10.49
CA ALA A 509 20.11 -20.98 -11.49
C ALA A 509 19.99 -22.14 -12.50
N LYS A 510 19.35 -23.26 -12.10
CA LYS A 510 19.09 -24.43 -12.94
C LYS A 510 17.72 -24.39 -13.64
N PHE A 511 16.92 -23.33 -13.42
CA PHE A 511 15.51 -23.28 -13.79
C PHE A 511 15.25 -23.23 -15.31
N GLU A 512 16.29 -23.07 -16.15
CA GLU A 512 16.17 -23.31 -17.59
C GLU A 512 15.89 -24.80 -17.93
N GLN A 513 16.05 -25.73 -16.99
CA GLN A 513 15.96 -27.18 -17.28
C GLN A 513 14.91 -27.96 -16.48
N LEU A 514 14.16 -27.33 -15.57
CA LEU A 514 13.22 -28.05 -14.68
C LEU A 514 11.80 -28.17 -15.25
N LYS A 515 11.64 -29.03 -16.26
CA LYS A 515 10.37 -29.76 -16.43
C LYS A 515 10.36 -30.92 -15.43
N THR A 516 9.45 -30.88 -14.46
CA THR A 516 9.00 -32.01 -13.62
C THR A 516 9.93 -32.54 -12.51
N LYS A 517 9.65 -32.21 -11.24
CA LYS A 517 9.42 -33.16 -10.12
C LYS A 517 9.13 -32.45 -8.77
N PRO A 518 8.39 -33.10 -7.84
CA PRO A 518 7.76 -32.45 -6.69
C PRO A 518 8.67 -32.50 -5.45
N ARG A 519 9.69 -31.65 -5.37
CA ARG A 519 10.37 -31.36 -4.09
C ARG A 519 9.89 -30.05 -3.46
N TYR A 520 8.59 -29.80 -3.54
CA TYR A 520 7.97 -28.53 -3.12
C TYR A 520 7.54 -28.47 -1.64
N ASN A 521 7.88 -29.46 -0.81
CA ASN A 521 7.58 -29.40 0.63
C ASN A 521 8.33 -28.26 1.36
N VAL A 522 9.38 -27.70 0.76
CA VAL A 522 10.05 -26.49 1.24
C VAL A 522 9.12 -25.27 1.13
N LEU A 523 8.27 -25.19 0.10
CA LEU A 523 7.35 -24.05 -0.12
C LEU A 523 6.33 -23.90 1.01
N ASN A 524 5.84 -25.00 1.59
CA ASN A 524 4.83 -24.95 2.65
C ASN A 524 5.36 -24.34 3.96
N LYS A 525 6.69 -24.38 4.21
CA LYS A 525 7.32 -23.72 5.36
C LYS A 525 7.42 -22.20 5.19
N TYR A 526 7.45 -21.74 3.94
CA TYR A 526 7.60 -20.34 3.54
C TYR A 526 6.33 -19.76 2.91
N ALA A 527 5.24 -20.54 2.92
CA ALA A 527 3.95 -20.11 2.41
C ALA A 527 3.53 -18.84 3.15
N LEU A 528 3.46 -17.75 2.38
CA LEU A 528 3.16 -16.41 2.85
C LEU A 528 1.66 -16.30 3.18
N TRP A 529 1.33 -16.24 4.48
CA TRP A 529 -0.01 -15.94 5.00
C TRP A 529 -0.35 -14.44 4.77
N SER A 530 -1.65 -14.13 4.64
CA SER A 530 -2.16 -12.88 4.02
C SER A 530 -2.17 -11.63 4.89
N ASP A 531 -2.05 -10.49 4.20
CA ASP A 531 -2.36 -9.09 4.59
C ASP A 531 -3.63 -8.93 5.43
N ARG A 532 -3.48 -8.45 6.67
CA ARG A 532 -4.35 -7.40 7.23
C ARG A 532 -3.51 -6.50 8.13
N ASP A 533 -3.45 -5.23 7.76
CA ASP A 533 -2.80 -4.14 8.49
C ASP A 533 -3.46 -3.94 9.87
N HIS A 534 -2.77 -4.34 10.96
CA HIS A 534 -3.16 -3.99 12.32
C HIS A 534 -1.97 -3.57 13.19
N ASP A 535 -2.29 -2.66 14.10
CA ASP A 535 -1.43 -1.84 14.95
C ASP A 535 -0.61 -2.69 15.97
N LEU A 536 0.72 -2.70 15.81
CA LEU A 536 1.69 -3.50 16.60
C LEU A 536 1.68 -3.17 18.10
N ASP A 537 1.23 -1.98 18.50
CA ASP A 537 1.27 -1.52 19.90
C ASP A 537 0.20 -2.15 20.80
N GLN A 538 -0.89 -2.68 20.24
CA GLN A 538 -1.91 -3.41 21.04
C GLN A 538 -1.50 -4.86 21.34
N LEU A 539 -0.50 -5.39 20.63
CA LEU A 539 -0.15 -6.81 20.59
C LEU A 539 0.82 -7.25 21.71
N CYS A 540 1.55 -6.33 22.33
CA CYS A 540 2.47 -6.63 23.44
C CYS A 540 1.77 -6.81 24.80
N LYS A 541 0.43 -6.65 24.88
CA LYS A 541 -0.30 -6.59 26.15
C LYS A 541 -1.23 -7.78 26.43
N THR A 542 -1.38 -8.73 25.51
CA THR A 542 -2.25 -9.90 25.70
C THR A 542 -1.50 -11.22 25.50
N ASP A 543 -1.21 -11.92 26.60
CA ASP A 543 -0.46 -13.19 26.64
C ASP A 543 -1.15 -14.39 25.95
N ASN A 544 -2.29 -14.19 25.29
CA ASN A 544 -3.04 -15.24 24.63
C ASN A 544 -3.76 -14.71 23.38
N ILE A 545 -3.17 -14.93 22.20
CA ILE A 545 -3.77 -15.43 20.94
C ILE A 545 -2.73 -15.22 19.81
N GLY A 546 -2.51 -16.25 19.00
CA GLY A 546 -1.42 -16.30 18.02
C GLY A 546 -1.76 -15.65 16.68
N TRP A 547 -0.89 -14.77 16.22
CA TRP A 547 -0.68 -14.41 14.80
C TRP A 547 0.81 -14.09 14.58
N GLU A 548 1.39 -14.57 13.47
CA GLU A 548 2.83 -14.51 13.15
C GLU A 548 3.14 -13.32 12.19
N PRO A 549 4.27 -12.58 12.37
CA PRO A 549 4.66 -11.44 11.52
C PRO A 549 5.03 -11.87 10.09
N HIS A 550 5.14 -10.92 9.14
CA HIS A 550 5.54 -11.16 7.74
C HIS A 550 6.75 -12.09 7.61
N PRO A 551 6.82 -13.03 6.64
CA PRO A 551 7.88 -14.05 6.54
C PRO A 551 9.32 -13.57 6.65
N ALA A 552 9.70 -12.46 6.00
CA ALA A 552 11.00 -11.83 6.18
C ALA A 552 11.22 -11.40 7.64
N VAL A 553 10.22 -10.71 8.20
CA VAL A 553 10.18 -10.30 9.60
C VAL A 553 10.13 -11.51 10.54
N THR A 554 9.46 -12.62 10.21
CA THR A 554 9.40 -13.86 11.02
C THR A 554 10.72 -14.60 11.08
N ILE A 555 11.53 -14.51 10.01
CA ILE A 555 12.90 -15.03 10.00
C ILE A 555 13.73 -14.26 11.03
N PHE A 556 13.52 -12.93 11.12
CA PHE A 556 14.20 -12.04 12.06
C PHE A 556 13.42 -11.77 13.36
N TRP A 557 12.33 -12.48 13.61
CA TRP A 557 11.54 -12.38 14.83
C TRP A 557 11.72 -13.64 15.69
N PRO A 558 11.94 -13.50 17.00
CA PRO A 558 12.19 -14.66 17.87
C PRO A 558 10.99 -15.61 18.03
N GLY A 559 9.75 -15.15 17.81
CA GLY A 559 8.53 -15.99 17.74
C GLY A 559 8.12 -16.74 19.02
N SER A 560 6.83 -16.74 19.35
CA SER A 560 6.27 -17.46 20.50
C SER A 560 6.24 -18.99 20.30
N LEU A 561 6.90 -19.73 21.19
CA LEU A 561 7.12 -21.19 21.19
C LEU A 561 5.87 -22.03 21.55
N LYS A 562 4.79 -21.98 20.77
CA LYS A 562 3.58 -22.78 21.08
C LYS A 562 3.67 -24.26 20.66
N ARG A 563 4.38 -24.59 19.57
CA ARG A 563 4.40 -25.97 19.02
C ARG A 563 5.23 -27.01 19.78
N LEU A 564 6.17 -26.61 20.63
CA LEU A 564 6.98 -27.55 21.42
C LEU A 564 6.36 -27.92 22.78
N ARG A 565 5.40 -27.13 23.27
CA ARG A 565 4.72 -27.36 24.57
C ARG A 565 3.57 -28.35 24.47
N GLU A 566 3.00 -28.57 23.29
CA GLU A 566 1.91 -29.53 23.08
C GLU A 566 2.42 -30.97 22.93
N GLN A 567 3.69 -31.17 22.53
CA GLN A 567 4.32 -32.49 22.51
C GLN A 567 4.88 -32.93 23.87
N SER A 568 5.05 -32.02 24.83
CA SER A 568 5.54 -32.32 26.18
C SER A 568 4.42 -32.52 27.22
N LYS A 569 3.15 -32.30 26.85
CA LYS A 569 2.00 -32.38 27.77
C LYS A 569 1.28 -33.74 27.79
N THR A 570 1.75 -34.73 27.03
CA THR A 570 1.22 -36.11 27.05
C THR A 570 1.98 -37.04 27.99
N GLY A 571 2.80 -36.51 28.91
CA GLY A 571 3.47 -37.31 29.95
C GLY A 571 3.38 -36.63 31.30
N SER A 572 2.91 -37.38 32.30
CA SER A 572 2.86 -37.06 33.74
C SER A 572 1.53 -36.51 34.28
N ASN A 573 0.65 -37.46 34.64
CA ASN A 573 -0.28 -37.34 35.76
C ASN A 573 0.49 -37.60 37.06
N THR A 574 0.29 -36.77 38.09
CA THR A 574 0.00 -37.18 39.50
C THR A 574 -0.10 -35.98 40.45
N SER A 575 -1.25 -35.88 41.16
CA SER A 575 -1.44 -35.44 42.57
C SER A 575 -1.01 -34.01 42.97
N ARG A 576 -1.62 -33.26 43.90
CA ARG A 576 -2.56 -33.51 45.00
C ARG A 576 -2.97 -32.13 45.57
N LEU A 577 -4.20 -32.02 46.12
CA LEU A 577 -4.68 -31.28 47.33
C LEU A 577 -4.19 -29.82 47.60
N ALA A 578 -4.92 -28.91 48.24
CA ALA A 578 -6.32 -28.69 48.66
C ALA A 578 -6.36 -27.33 49.40
N SER A 579 -7.57 -26.93 49.82
CA SER A 579 -7.95 -25.89 50.80
C SER A 579 -8.18 -24.48 50.22
N ASN A 580 -9.45 -24.02 50.15
CA ASN A 580 -10.27 -23.34 51.18
C ASN A 580 -9.85 -21.85 51.30
N SER A 581 -10.72 -20.84 51.39
CA SER A 581 -12.04 -20.74 52.01
C SER A 581 -12.76 -19.42 51.58
N SER A 582 -14.08 -19.41 51.84
CA SER A 582 -14.89 -18.32 52.44
C SER A 582 -15.11 -17.02 51.64
N ASP A 583 -16.34 -16.77 51.16
CA ASP A 583 -17.43 -16.04 51.85
C ASP A 583 -17.21 -14.51 51.79
N ALA A 584 -18.17 -13.62 51.68
CA ALA A 584 -19.62 -13.59 51.51
C ALA A 584 -19.95 -12.12 51.13
N GLY A 585 -21.18 -11.81 50.72
CA GLY A 585 -21.63 -10.42 50.76
C GLY A 585 -22.71 -10.01 49.77
N CYS A 586 -23.90 -10.56 49.94
CA CYS A 586 -25.13 -10.09 49.33
C CYS A 586 -25.62 -8.81 50.03
N LYS A 587 -26.03 -7.77 49.30
CA LYS A 587 -27.12 -6.85 49.69
C LYS A 587 -27.70 -6.10 48.50
N ARG A 588 -29.03 -6.07 48.49
CA ARG A 588 -29.96 -5.57 47.48
C ARG A 588 -30.06 -4.03 47.55
N ASN A 589 -30.51 -3.39 46.47
CA ASN A 589 -31.83 -2.73 46.47
C ASN A 589 -32.30 -2.42 45.04
N ARG A 590 -33.59 -2.73 44.83
CA ARG A 590 -34.42 -2.35 43.69
C ARG A 590 -34.96 -0.96 43.96
N GLU A 591 -35.10 -0.16 42.90
CA GLU A 591 -36.23 0.76 42.74
C GLU A 591 -36.54 0.90 41.26
N SER A 592 -37.84 0.82 40.97
CA SER A 592 -38.45 0.87 39.65
C SER A 592 -39.03 2.26 39.41
N SER A 593 -38.98 2.74 38.17
CA SER A 593 -40.03 3.61 37.66
C SER A 593 -40.20 3.44 36.16
N ASP A 594 -41.46 3.25 35.80
CA ASP A 594 -42.01 3.17 34.46
C ASP A 594 -42.13 4.56 33.80
N ASN A 595 -42.21 4.53 32.46
CA ASN A 595 -42.98 5.37 31.52
C ASN A 595 -42.12 5.64 30.28
N ALA A 596 -42.61 5.79 29.06
CA ALA A 596 -43.85 5.47 28.36
C ALA A 596 -43.54 5.71 26.86
N ALA A 597 -44.32 5.09 25.97
CA ALA A 597 -44.13 5.09 24.53
C ALA A 597 -44.48 6.42 23.84
N GLU A 598 -43.91 6.67 22.65
CA GLU A 598 -44.58 7.29 21.48
C GLU A 598 -43.68 7.09 20.24
N THR A 599 -44.07 6.23 19.29
CA THR A 599 -44.93 6.45 18.10
C THR A 599 -44.14 6.81 16.85
N THR A 600 -44.18 5.87 15.92
CA THR A 600 -43.60 5.87 14.57
C THR A 600 -44.55 6.54 13.58
N GLN A 601 -44.04 7.27 12.59
CA GLN A 601 -44.72 7.43 11.31
C GLN A 601 -43.73 7.45 10.15
N ALA A 602 -44.00 6.57 9.18
CA ALA A 602 -43.26 6.34 7.97
C ALA A 602 -43.90 7.10 6.80
N HIS A 603 -43.07 7.60 5.88
CA HIS A 603 -43.49 7.95 4.52
C HIS A 603 -42.63 7.19 3.52
N ALA A 604 -43.29 6.30 2.77
CA ALA A 604 -42.74 5.58 1.63
C ALA A 604 -42.83 6.45 0.38
N ALA A 605 -41.75 6.52 -0.39
CA ALA A 605 -41.74 7.09 -1.74
C ALA A 605 -41.04 6.12 -2.72
N ALA A 606 -41.59 6.08 -3.92
CA ALA A 606 -41.43 5.05 -4.95
C ALA A 606 -40.01 4.96 -5.56
N LEU A 607 -39.63 3.74 -5.96
CA LEU A 607 -38.42 3.39 -6.69
C LEU A 607 -38.55 3.74 -8.19
N PRO A 608 -37.55 4.37 -8.83
CA PRO A 608 -37.44 4.41 -10.28
C PRO A 608 -36.70 3.19 -10.84
N GLN A 609 -37.09 2.79 -12.06
CA GLN A 609 -36.57 1.65 -12.82
C GLN A 609 -35.09 1.79 -13.21
N PRO A 610 -34.37 0.67 -13.45
CA PRO A 610 -32.95 0.69 -13.79
C PRO A 610 -32.71 1.13 -15.26
N PRO A 611 -31.68 1.94 -15.54
CA PRO A 611 -31.31 2.27 -16.91
C PRO A 611 -30.56 1.12 -17.60
N ALA A 612 -30.68 1.13 -18.92
CA ALA A 612 -30.21 0.12 -19.86
C ALA A 612 -28.68 -0.10 -19.87
N LYS A 613 -28.32 -1.26 -20.44
CA LYS A 613 -26.98 -1.87 -20.53
C LYS A 613 -25.88 -0.89 -20.99
N ARG A 614 -24.76 -0.90 -20.25
CA ARG A 614 -23.51 -0.18 -20.53
C ARG A 614 -22.88 -0.64 -21.86
N THR A 615 -22.71 0.28 -22.80
CA THR A 615 -21.82 0.14 -23.96
C THR A 615 -20.36 0.29 -23.51
N LYS A 616 -19.49 -0.66 -23.86
CA LYS A 616 -18.04 -0.55 -23.66
C LYS A 616 -17.47 0.38 -24.72
N ILE A 617 -17.00 1.57 -24.33
CA ILE A 617 -16.23 2.49 -25.18
C ILE A 617 -14.74 2.16 -24.97
N ALA A 618 -13.97 2.01 -26.05
CA ALA A 618 -12.56 1.68 -26.00
C ALA A 618 -11.71 2.92 -25.65
N ILE A 619 -10.65 2.74 -24.86
CA ILE A 619 -9.73 3.83 -24.45
C ILE A 619 -9.01 4.46 -25.65
N SER A 620 -8.85 3.70 -26.76
CA SER A 620 -8.33 4.21 -28.03
C SER A 620 -9.13 5.40 -28.58
N ASP A 621 -10.42 5.47 -28.29
CA ASP A 621 -11.33 6.49 -28.85
C ASP A 621 -11.28 7.81 -28.05
N LEU A 622 -10.63 7.80 -26.87
CA LEU A 622 -10.42 8.97 -26.02
C LEU A 622 -9.01 9.57 -26.19
N ILE A 623 -8.12 8.87 -26.88
CA ILE A 623 -6.76 9.30 -27.16
C ILE A 623 -6.62 9.45 -28.68
N HIS A 624 -7.30 10.45 -29.25
CA HIS A 624 -6.88 10.92 -30.56
C HIS A 624 -5.48 11.55 -30.40
N PRO A 625 -4.49 11.20 -31.25
CA PRO A 625 -3.29 12.00 -31.35
C PRO A 625 -3.76 13.42 -31.70
N ILE A 626 -3.58 14.35 -30.77
CA ILE A 626 -3.71 15.77 -31.08
C ILE A 626 -2.57 16.03 -32.06
N ASP A 627 -2.92 16.13 -33.34
CA ASP A 627 -2.01 16.52 -34.40
C ASP A 627 -1.65 17.99 -34.16
N LEU A 628 -0.41 18.22 -33.72
CA LEU A 628 0.15 19.54 -33.44
C LEU A 628 1.24 19.86 -34.48
N SER A 629 0.99 19.51 -35.74
CA SER A 629 1.76 19.99 -36.88
C SER A 629 1.52 21.48 -37.13
#